data_AF-A0A6J4II19-F1
#
_entry.id   AF-A0A6J4II19-F1
#
_cell.length_a   1.000
_cell.length_b   1.000
_cell.length_c   1.000
_cell.angle_alpha   90.00
_cell.angle_beta   90.00
_cell.angle_gamma   90.00
#
_symmetry.space_group_name_H-M   'P 1'
#
loop_
_entity.id
_entity.type
_entity.pdbx_description
1 polymer ?
#
loop_
_entity_poly.entity_id
_entity_poly.type
_entity_poly.pdbx_seq_one_letter_code
_entity_poly.pdbx_strand_id
1 'polypeptide(L)'
;MEHPGRVELTPENEYLVELHTRYKEDPRDVAAILAHEITHVFLYRAGLWLPNEYDNEILTDTASTYLGVGWLGLNAFRVTESQQPSVNPGQVYIQWKEERLGYLTPEEFGYVLGKRAITFQENMDSLITSSAARKAFQNGFHKAKSEYRQPPLKKCSFAKRVLYWWNQKYIRKLNRTSGLKGLSRSFADYQFDVSDELKVVFECPVCSQKLRLPVKKNIQARCRVCQSSFECKT
;
A
#
# COMPACT_ATOMS: atom_id res chain seq x y z
N MET A 1 -19.18 13.98 1.93
CA MET A 1 -18.05 14.69 1.28
C MET A 1 -18.56 15.13 -0.06
N GLU A 2 -18.44 16.40 -0.41
CA GLU A 2 -18.65 16.83 -1.81
C GLU A 2 -17.46 16.35 -2.63
N HIS A 3 -17.71 15.76 -3.79
CA HIS A 3 -16.66 15.21 -4.65
C HIS A 3 -15.73 16.33 -5.17
N PRO A 4 -14.40 16.18 -5.09
CA PRO A 4 -13.46 17.23 -5.46
C PRO A 4 -13.39 17.48 -6.98
N GLY A 5 -13.77 16.47 -7.76
CA GLY A 5 -14.01 16.57 -9.19
C GLY A 5 -14.98 15.49 -9.68
N ARG A 6 -15.34 15.56 -10.97
CA ARG A 6 -16.15 14.57 -11.67
C ARG A 6 -15.74 14.51 -13.14
N VAL A 7 -15.74 13.30 -13.71
CA VAL A 7 -15.62 13.07 -15.15
C VAL A 7 -16.98 12.77 -15.74
N GLU A 8 -17.37 13.51 -16.78
CA GLU A 8 -18.48 13.12 -17.66
C GLU A 8 -17.95 12.50 -18.96
N LEU A 9 -18.51 11.34 -19.33
CA LEU A 9 -18.17 10.60 -20.53
C LEU A 9 -19.12 11.02 -21.66
N THR A 10 -18.60 11.65 -22.70
CA THR A 10 -19.38 11.91 -23.92
C THR A 10 -19.24 10.76 -24.93
N PRO A 11 -20.20 10.58 -25.86
CA PRO A 11 -20.11 9.59 -26.94
C PRO A 11 -18.89 9.77 -27.87
N GLU A 12 -18.23 10.94 -27.83
CA GLU A 12 -17.23 11.38 -28.81
C GLU A 12 -15.78 11.29 -28.28
N ASN A 13 -15.54 10.59 -27.17
CA ASN A 13 -14.27 10.60 -26.41
C ASN A 13 -13.87 12.00 -25.88
N GLU A 14 -14.82 12.92 -25.71
CA GLU A 14 -14.58 14.14 -24.95
C GLU A 14 -14.82 13.86 -23.47
N TYR A 15 -13.88 14.31 -22.64
CA TYR A 15 -13.90 14.15 -21.19
C TYR A 15 -13.94 15.54 -20.56
N LEU A 16 -15.05 15.85 -19.89
CA LEU A 16 -15.13 17.06 -19.08
C LEU A 16 -14.72 16.71 -17.65
N VAL A 17 -13.66 17.35 -17.16
CA VAL A 17 -13.26 17.28 -15.75
C VAL A 17 -13.75 18.52 -15.06
N GLU A 18 -14.76 18.38 -14.21
CA GLU A 18 -15.25 19.47 -13.37
C GLU A 18 -14.43 19.53 -12.09
N LEU A 19 -13.98 20.72 -11.71
CA LEU A 19 -13.22 20.96 -10.47
C LEU A 19 -14.03 21.87 -9.56
N HIS A 20 -14.17 21.49 -8.28
CA HIS A 20 -14.84 22.38 -7.33
C HIS A 20 -14.04 23.68 -7.15
N THR A 21 -14.72 24.82 -7.27
CA THR A 21 -14.09 26.16 -7.31
C THR A 21 -13.20 26.47 -6.11
N ARG A 22 -13.45 25.84 -4.96
CA ARG A 22 -12.61 25.92 -3.74
C ARG A 22 -11.14 25.53 -3.95
N TYR A 23 -10.83 24.70 -4.95
CA TYR A 23 -9.48 24.18 -5.21
C TYR A 23 -8.74 24.95 -6.30
N LYS A 24 -9.35 25.98 -6.90
CA LYS A 24 -8.80 26.70 -8.06
C LYS A 24 -7.56 27.55 -7.73
N GLU A 25 -7.36 27.90 -6.46
CA GLU A 25 -6.34 28.86 -6.03
C GLU A 25 -4.94 28.24 -5.92
N ASP A 26 -4.83 26.94 -5.62
CA ASP A 26 -3.53 26.27 -5.49
C ASP A 26 -3.30 25.28 -6.65
N PRO A 27 -2.28 25.52 -7.50
CA PRO A 27 -1.98 24.63 -8.62
C PRO A 27 -1.71 23.17 -8.23
N ARG A 28 -1.25 22.91 -6.99
CA ARG A 28 -1.01 21.54 -6.51
C ARG A 28 -2.31 20.78 -6.30
N ASP A 29 -3.34 21.47 -5.81
CA ASP A 29 -4.65 20.88 -5.56
C ASP A 29 -5.32 20.57 -6.90
N VAL A 30 -5.24 21.49 -7.87
CA VAL A 30 -5.68 21.27 -9.25
C VAL A 30 -4.95 20.08 -9.88
N ALA A 31 -3.62 20.02 -9.78
CA ALA A 31 -2.84 18.93 -10.35
C ALA A 31 -3.16 17.57 -9.72
N ALA A 32 -3.39 17.53 -8.40
CA ALA A 32 -3.79 16.31 -7.70
C ALA A 32 -5.17 15.81 -8.16
N ILE A 33 -6.15 16.72 -8.28
CA ILE A 33 -7.50 16.34 -8.75
C ILE A 33 -7.42 15.86 -10.19
N LEU A 34 -6.74 16.59 -11.08
CA LEU A 34 -6.58 16.17 -12.48
C LEU A 34 -5.91 14.79 -12.60
N ALA A 35 -4.89 14.51 -11.79
CA ALA A 35 -4.23 13.20 -11.78
C ALA A 35 -5.21 12.07 -11.40
N HIS A 36 -6.09 12.33 -10.43
CA HIS A 36 -7.13 11.39 -10.01
C HIS A 36 -8.20 11.18 -11.09
N GLU A 37 -8.79 12.27 -11.61
CA GLU A 37 -9.88 12.21 -12.61
C GLU A 37 -9.41 11.62 -13.96
N ILE A 38 -8.21 11.96 -14.42
CA ILE A 38 -7.63 11.33 -15.62
C ILE A 38 -7.37 9.83 -15.39
N THR A 39 -7.08 9.42 -14.15
CA THR A 39 -6.92 8.00 -13.83
C THR A 39 -8.26 7.26 -13.88
N HIS A 40 -9.37 7.87 -13.44
CA HIS A 40 -10.71 7.34 -13.65
C HIS A 40 -10.97 7.07 -15.14
N VAL A 41 -10.67 8.06 -16.00
CA VAL A 41 -10.79 7.91 -17.46
C VAL A 41 -9.96 6.74 -17.97
N PHE A 42 -8.70 6.65 -17.54
CA PHE A 42 -7.79 5.58 -17.95
C PHE A 42 -8.35 4.20 -17.55
N LEU A 43 -8.78 4.02 -16.30
CA LEU A 43 -9.33 2.77 -15.78
C LEU A 43 -10.62 2.38 -16.50
N TYR A 44 -11.52 3.35 -16.71
CA TYR A 44 -12.75 3.14 -17.46
C TYR A 44 -12.46 2.64 -18.89
N ARG A 45 -11.53 3.28 -19.61
CA ARG A 45 -11.13 2.85 -20.97
C ARG A 45 -10.47 1.49 -21.00
N ALA A 46 -9.77 1.12 -19.92
CA ALA A 46 -9.16 -0.20 -19.76
C ALA A 46 -10.18 -1.29 -19.37
N GLY A 47 -11.44 -0.92 -19.11
CA GLY A 47 -12.45 -1.83 -18.60
C GLY A 47 -12.15 -2.34 -17.19
N LEU A 48 -11.51 -1.51 -16.37
CA LEU A 48 -11.12 -1.84 -14.99
C LEU A 48 -11.94 -0.98 -14.03
N TRP A 49 -12.79 -1.61 -13.23
CA TRP A 49 -13.52 -0.94 -12.16
C TRP A 49 -13.88 -1.93 -11.06
N LEU A 50 -14.12 -1.41 -9.85
CA LEU A 50 -14.69 -2.17 -8.75
C LEU A 50 -16.17 -1.81 -8.58
N PRO A 51 -17.01 -2.75 -8.11
CA PRO A 51 -18.45 -2.53 -8.02
C PRO A 51 -18.84 -1.56 -6.90
N ASN A 52 -17.99 -1.45 -5.87
CA ASN A 52 -18.18 -0.51 -4.77
C ASN A 52 -17.47 0.80 -5.11
N GLU A 53 -18.18 1.92 -4.96
CA GLU A 53 -17.66 3.26 -5.26
C GLU A 53 -16.39 3.57 -4.45
N TYR A 54 -16.43 3.40 -3.13
CA TYR A 54 -15.28 3.65 -2.26
C TYR A 54 -14.05 2.80 -2.63
N ASP A 55 -14.26 1.51 -2.93
CA ASP A 55 -13.16 0.65 -3.39
C ASP A 55 -12.63 1.10 -4.76
N ASN A 56 -13.50 1.57 -5.66
CA ASN A 56 -13.13 2.07 -6.97
C ASN A 56 -12.30 3.37 -6.88
N GLU A 57 -12.59 4.22 -5.89
CA GLU A 57 -11.79 5.39 -5.59
C GLU A 57 -10.40 5.03 -5.05
N ILE A 58 -10.32 4.04 -4.15
CA ILE A 58 -9.05 3.46 -3.69
C ILE A 58 -8.25 2.88 -4.86
N LEU A 59 -8.91 2.16 -5.76
CA LEU A 59 -8.29 1.64 -6.98
C LEU A 59 -7.73 2.78 -7.83
N THR A 60 -8.47 3.88 -7.97
CA THR A 60 -8.05 5.05 -8.76
C THR A 60 -6.83 5.74 -8.17
N ASP A 61 -6.83 6.03 -6.87
CA ASP A 61 -5.66 6.59 -6.18
C ASP A 61 -4.44 5.66 -6.29
N THR A 62 -4.65 4.36 -6.13
CA THR A 62 -3.59 3.35 -6.25
C THR A 62 -3.06 3.29 -7.70
N ALA A 63 -3.94 3.24 -8.69
CA ALA A 63 -3.57 3.19 -10.09
C ALA A 63 -2.83 4.46 -10.52
N SER A 64 -3.26 5.64 -10.06
CA SER A 64 -2.60 6.92 -10.36
C SER A 64 -1.13 6.90 -9.90
N THR A 65 -0.87 6.24 -8.77
CA THR A 65 0.48 6.03 -8.26
C THR A 65 1.29 5.14 -9.19
N TYR A 66 0.73 4.01 -9.67
CA TYR A 66 1.42 3.13 -10.62
C TYR A 66 1.55 3.72 -12.04
N LEU A 67 0.72 4.68 -12.41
CA LEU A 67 0.87 5.48 -13.63
C LEU A 67 1.92 6.59 -13.52
N GLY A 68 2.41 6.87 -12.31
CA GLY A 68 3.51 7.82 -12.06
C GLY A 68 3.06 9.24 -11.69
N VAL A 69 1.76 9.46 -11.51
CA VAL A 69 1.19 10.78 -11.17
C VAL A 69 0.68 10.88 -9.73
N GLY A 70 0.56 9.76 -9.01
CA GLY A 70 0.01 9.73 -7.64
C GLY A 70 0.82 10.49 -6.57
N TRP A 71 2.07 10.86 -6.84
CA TRP A 71 2.85 11.73 -5.94
C TRP A 71 2.25 13.15 -5.83
N LEU A 72 1.47 13.58 -6.83
CA LEU A 72 0.74 14.85 -6.80
C LEU A 72 -0.32 14.85 -5.71
N GLY A 73 -1.08 13.76 -5.56
CA GLY A 73 -2.07 13.59 -4.49
C GLY A 73 -1.43 13.68 -3.10
N LEU A 74 -0.31 12.97 -2.90
CA LEU A 74 0.43 13.04 -1.64
C LEU A 74 0.99 14.44 -1.34
N ASN A 75 1.42 15.19 -2.36
CA ASN A 75 1.91 16.56 -2.21
C ASN A 75 0.81 17.58 -1.87
N ALA A 76 -0.43 17.31 -2.28
CA ALA A 76 -1.56 18.19 -2.01
C ALA A 76 -2.12 18.02 -0.58
N PHE A 77 -1.68 16.99 0.15
CA PHE A 77 -2.03 16.81 1.56
C PHE A 77 -1.47 17.92 2.45
N ARG A 78 -2.35 18.51 3.27
CA ARG A 78 -2.01 19.56 4.23
C ARG A 78 -2.52 19.22 5.62
N VAL A 79 -1.67 19.50 6.59
CA VAL A 79 -2.06 19.58 8.00
C VAL A 79 -1.93 21.04 8.39
N THR A 80 -3.06 21.71 8.61
CA THR A 80 -3.10 23.08 9.11
C THR A 80 -3.29 23.04 10.62
N GLU A 81 -2.36 23.66 11.34
CA GLU A 81 -2.50 23.94 12.76
C GLU A 81 -3.20 25.29 12.92
N SER A 82 -4.38 25.32 13.55
CA SER A 82 -5.08 26.55 13.88
C SER A 82 -5.28 26.67 15.38
N GLN A 83 -4.84 27.79 15.94
CA GLN A 83 -5.09 28.13 17.34
C GLN A 83 -6.50 28.71 17.47
N GLN A 84 -7.37 28.03 18.22
CA GLN A 84 -8.70 28.53 18.53
C GLN A 84 -8.73 29.14 19.94
N PRO A 85 -9.28 30.36 20.11
CA PRO A 85 -9.50 30.92 21.43
C PRO A 85 -10.47 30.03 22.21
N SER A 86 -10.12 29.68 23.45
CA SER A 86 -11.04 29.05 24.38
C SER A 86 -12.09 30.06 24.86
N VAL A 87 -13.23 29.55 25.33
CA VAL A 87 -14.24 30.32 26.06
C VAL A 87 -13.64 30.94 27.33
N ASN A 88 -12.55 30.35 27.87
CA ASN A 88 -11.81 30.88 29.00
C ASN A 88 -10.67 31.81 28.53
N PRO A 89 -10.62 33.07 29.01
CA PRO A 89 -9.52 33.99 28.70
C PRO A 89 -8.16 33.39 29.06
N GLY A 90 -7.22 33.37 28.10
CA GLY A 90 -5.87 32.86 28.30
C GLY A 90 -5.67 31.36 27.99
N GLN A 91 -6.72 30.63 27.62
CA GLN A 91 -6.60 29.27 27.07
C GLN A 91 -6.73 29.29 25.55
N VAL A 92 -5.83 28.56 24.88
CA VAL A 92 -5.84 28.36 23.43
C VAL A 92 -5.84 26.87 23.18
N TYR A 93 -6.75 26.40 22.34
CA TYR A 93 -6.71 25.02 21.85
C TYR A 93 -6.02 24.99 20.49
N ILE A 94 -5.11 24.04 20.32
CA ILE A 94 -4.52 23.75 19.02
C ILE A 94 -5.46 22.78 18.32
N GLN A 95 -6.07 23.22 17.23
CA GLN A 95 -6.86 22.38 16.34
C GLN A 95 -6.01 22.01 15.12
N TRP A 96 -5.95 20.71 14.83
CA TRP A 96 -5.34 20.19 13.61
C TRP A 96 -6.44 19.96 12.59
N LYS A 97 -6.37 20.65 11.45
CA LYS A 97 -7.25 20.43 10.30
C LYS A 97 -6.46 19.69 9.23
N GLU A 98 -6.95 18.52 8.85
CA GLU A 98 -6.41 17.76 7.73
C GLU A 98 -7.23 18.03 6.48
N GLU A 99 -6.55 18.45 5.41
CA GLU A 99 -7.15 18.59 4.09
C GLU A 99 -6.57 17.52 3.18
N ARG A 100 -7.45 16.63 2.71
CA ARG A 100 -7.09 15.46 1.90
C ARG A 100 -7.74 15.57 0.52
N LEU A 101 -6.94 15.29 -0.51
CA LEU A 101 -7.38 15.12 -1.89
C LEU A 101 -7.08 13.66 -2.26
N GLY A 102 -8.10 12.82 -2.25
CA GLY A 102 -8.00 11.37 -2.39
C GLY A 102 -8.62 10.61 -1.20
N TYR A 103 -8.86 9.32 -1.44
CA TYR A 103 -9.48 8.38 -0.50
C TYR A 103 -8.45 7.64 0.35
N LEU A 104 -7.20 7.53 -0.13
CA LEU A 104 -6.09 7.05 0.69
C LEU A 104 -5.63 8.10 1.72
N THR A 105 -5.39 7.66 2.95
CA THR A 105 -4.69 8.46 3.95
C THR A 105 -3.25 8.75 3.50
N PRO A 106 -2.58 9.79 4.03
CA PRO A 106 -1.18 10.07 3.71
C PRO A 106 -0.27 8.86 3.94
N GLU A 107 -0.48 8.12 5.04
CA GLU A 107 0.27 6.91 5.38
C GLU A 107 0.06 5.80 4.34
N GLU A 108 -1.17 5.62 3.86
CA GLU A 108 -1.50 4.66 2.81
C GLU A 108 -0.92 5.09 1.46
N PHE A 109 -1.06 6.36 1.07
CA PHE A 109 -0.43 6.91 -0.14
C PHE A 109 1.09 6.73 -0.10
N GLY A 110 1.72 7.08 1.02
CA GLY A 110 3.15 6.91 1.22
C GLY A 110 3.58 5.45 1.10
N TYR A 111 2.76 4.51 1.58
CA TYR A 111 3.01 3.07 1.44
C TYR A 111 2.89 2.61 -0.03
N VAL A 112 1.82 2.99 -0.74
CA VAL A 112 1.62 2.63 -2.15
C VAL A 112 2.72 3.22 -3.03
N LEU A 113 3.08 4.49 -2.80
CA LEU A 113 4.18 5.16 -3.49
C LEU A 113 5.53 4.50 -3.18
N GLY A 114 5.72 4.06 -1.93
CA GLY A 114 6.89 3.29 -1.54
C GLY A 114 6.99 1.94 -2.27
N LYS A 115 5.87 1.24 -2.45
CA LYS A 115 5.79 -0.02 -3.22
C LYS A 115 6.11 0.21 -4.70
N ARG A 116 5.61 1.31 -5.28
CA ARG A 116 5.98 1.75 -6.64
C ARG A 116 7.49 1.98 -6.73
N ALA A 117 8.05 2.82 -5.85
CA ALA A 117 9.48 3.16 -5.89
C ALA A 117 10.39 1.92 -5.83
N ILE A 118 10.03 0.91 -5.04
CA ILE A 118 10.75 -0.38 -5.00
C ILE A 118 10.61 -1.14 -6.34
N THR A 119 9.38 -1.22 -6.87
CA THR A 119 9.06 -1.96 -8.10
C THR A 119 9.79 -1.39 -9.31
N PHE A 120 9.82 -0.06 -9.45
CA PHE A 120 10.43 0.64 -10.58
C PHE A 120 11.86 1.11 -10.32
N GLN A 121 12.40 0.91 -9.12
CA GLN A 121 13.73 1.36 -8.69
C GLN A 121 13.92 2.88 -8.84
N GLU A 122 12.86 3.64 -8.55
CA GLU A 122 12.82 5.10 -8.68
C GLU A 122 13.16 5.79 -7.36
N ASN A 123 13.79 6.97 -7.45
CA ASN A 123 13.95 7.88 -6.32
C ASN A 123 12.87 8.97 -6.38
N MET A 124 11.99 9.00 -5.36
CA MET A 124 10.86 9.93 -5.29
C MET A 124 11.14 11.16 -4.42
N ASP A 125 12.29 11.24 -3.74
CA ASP A 125 12.58 12.28 -2.75
C ASP A 125 12.55 13.70 -3.36
N SER A 126 12.90 13.84 -4.64
CA SER A 126 12.90 15.12 -5.38
C SER A 126 11.51 15.59 -5.77
N LEU A 127 10.54 14.68 -5.92
CA LEU A 127 9.17 15.00 -6.33
C LEU A 127 8.30 15.39 -5.12
N ILE A 128 8.65 14.91 -3.93
CA ILE A 128 7.89 15.15 -2.72
C ILE A 128 8.37 16.46 -2.08
N THR A 129 7.47 17.44 -2.00
CA THR A 129 7.83 18.81 -1.61
C THR A 129 7.49 19.12 -0.15
N SER A 130 6.33 18.67 0.32
CA SER A 130 5.86 18.89 1.70
C SER A 130 6.59 18.01 2.72
N SER A 131 6.85 18.54 3.92
CA SER A 131 7.46 17.78 5.03
C SER A 131 6.55 16.65 5.53
N ALA A 132 5.24 16.89 5.60
CA ALA A 132 4.26 15.88 5.97
C ALA A 132 4.20 14.75 4.94
N ALA A 133 4.15 15.10 3.65
CA ALA A 133 4.20 14.17 2.53
C ALA A 133 5.49 13.33 2.55
N ARG A 134 6.64 13.97 2.80
CA ARG A 134 7.94 13.28 2.89
C ARG A 134 7.98 12.29 4.04
N LYS A 135 7.47 12.67 5.22
CA LYS A 135 7.38 11.77 6.38
C LYS A 135 6.48 10.57 6.07
N ALA A 136 5.32 10.81 5.46
CA ALA A 136 4.38 9.77 5.07
C ALA A 136 5.01 8.79 4.05
N PHE A 137 5.66 9.31 3.01
CA PHE A 137 6.41 8.50 2.05
C PHE A 137 7.53 7.69 2.69
N GLN A 138 8.38 8.30 3.53
CA GLN A 138 9.49 7.58 4.17
C GLN A 138 9.00 6.44 5.06
N ASN A 139 7.96 6.69 5.86
CA ASN A 139 7.33 5.67 6.69
C ASN A 139 6.74 4.55 5.83
N GLY A 140 6.00 4.91 4.78
CA GLY A 140 5.42 3.97 3.84
C GLY A 140 6.46 3.14 3.08
N PHE A 141 7.53 3.77 2.62
CA PHE A 141 8.66 3.11 1.96
C PHE A 141 9.40 2.16 2.91
N HIS A 142 9.60 2.55 4.17
CA HIS A 142 10.16 1.66 5.19
C HIS A 142 9.26 0.45 5.45
N LYS A 143 7.94 0.65 5.55
CA LYS A 143 6.95 -0.43 5.67
C LYS A 143 7.02 -1.36 4.46
N ALA A 144 6.95 -0.83 3.24
CA ALA A 144 7.06 -1.59 2.00
C ALA A 144 8.37 -2.40 1.92
N LYS A 145 9.51 -1.79 2.27
CA LYS A 145 10.82 -2.46 2.31
C LYS A 145 10.90 -3.56 3.36
N SER A 146 10.17 -3.43 4.46
CA SER A 146 10.13 -4.45 5.52
C SER A 146 9.48 -5.75 5.04
N GLU A 147 8.51 -5.70 4.14
CA GLU A 147 7.83 -6.87 3.56
C GLU A 147 8.80 -7.77 2.78
N TYR A 148 9.75 -7.16 2.05
CA TYR A 148 10.84 -7.87 1.36
C TYR A 148 11.87 -8.50 2.31
N ARG A 149 11.72 -8.29 3.63
CA ARG A 149 12.59 -8.78 4.70
C ARG A 149 11.83 -9.62 5.72
N GLN A 150 10.64 -10.11 5.37
CA GLN A 150 9.88 -11.03 6.23
C GLN A 150 10.24 -12.49 5.97
N PRO A 151 10.21 -13.38 6.98
CA PRO A 151 10.30 -14.81 6.75
C PRO A 151 9.18 -15.27 5.80
N PRO A 152 9.44 -16.23 4.89
CA PRO A 152 10.66 -17.02 4.75
C PRO A 152 11.71 -16.39 3.81
N LEU A 153 11.61 -15.11 3.46
CA LEU A 153 12.59 -14.47 2.57
C LEU A 153 13.98 -14.48 3.21
N LYS A 154 15.00 -14.76 2.39
CA LYS A 154 16.39 -14.89 2.84
C LYS A 154 16.94 -13.62 3.47
N LYS A 155 16.44 -12.45 3.04
CA LYS A 155 16.85 -11.12 3.53
C LYS A 155 16.25 -10.76 4.89
N CYS A 156 15.50 -11.65 5.55
CA CYS A 156 14.97 -11.39 6.88
C CYS A 156 16.07 -11.27 7.94
N SER A 157 15.76 -10.51 9.00
CA SER A 157 16.70 -10.30 10.10
C SER A 157 17.03 -11.61 10.81
N PHE A 158 18.20 -11.68 11.46
CA PHE A 158 18.62 -12.87 12.19
C PHE A 158 17.61 -13.27 13.28
N ALA A 159 17.10 -12.31 14.05
CA ALA A 159 16.10 -12.56 15.08
C ALA A 159 14.80 -13.16 14.51
N LYS A 160 14.26 -12.59 13.42
CA LYS A 160 13.05 -13.13 12.75
C LYS A 160 13.29 -14.52 12.16
N ARG A 161 14.49 -14.78 11.65
CA ARG A 161 14.90 -16.09 11.11
C ARG A 161 15.03 -17.15 12.20
N VAL A 162 15.57 -16.79 13.35
CA VAL A 162 15.61 -17.68 14.53
C VAL A 162 14.17 -18.00 14.96
N LEU A 163 13.32 -16.98 15.15
CA LEU A 163 11.91 -17.18 15.50
C LEU A 163 11.18 -18.10 14.50
N TYR A 164 11.37 -17.87 13.20
CA TYR A 164 10.83 -18.72 12.14
C TYR A 164 11.27 -20.19 12.29
N TRP A 165 12.54 -20.45 12.54
CA TRP A 165 13.06 -21.80 12.75
C TRP A 165 12.53 -22.46 14.03
N TRP A 166 12.36 -21.71 15.11
CA TRP A 166 11.73 -22.19 16.33
C TRP A 166 10.28 -22.61 16.08
N ASN A 167 9.49 -21.77 15.41
CA ASN A 167 8.11 -22.06 15.03
C ASN A 167 8.02 -23.29 14.12
N GLN A 168 8.91 -23.38 13.13
CA GLN A 168 9.04 -24.55 12.25
C GLN A 168 9.31 -25.84 13.04
N LYS A 169 10.26 -25.81 14.00
CA LYS A 169 10.56 -26.97 14.87
C LYS A 169 9.38 -27.36 15.75
N TYR A 170 8.69 -26.39 16.33
CA TYR A 170 7.50 -26.61 17.14
C TYR A 170 6.40 -27.34 16.35
N ILE A 171 6.09 -26.85 15.14
CA ILE A 171 5.09 -27.50 14.26
C ILE A 171 5.52 -28.91 13.85
N ARG A 172 6.81 -29.13 13.53
CA ARG A 172 7.32 -30.48 13.23
C ARG A 172 7.13 -31.45 14.39
N LYS A 173 7.34 -30.99 15.64
CA LYS A 173 7.14 -31.82 16.83
C LYS A 173 5.66 -32.18 17.00
N LEU A 174 4.76 -31.20 16.87
CA LEU A 174 3.31 -31.42 16.95
C LEU A 174 2.80 -32.41 15.90
N ASN A 175 3.27 -32.28 14.64
CA ASN A 175 2.86 -33.19 13.57
C ASN A 175 3.24 -34.65 13.89
N ARG A 176 4.46 -34.87 14.42
CA ARG A 176 4.95 -36.21 14.80
C ARG A 176 4.16 -36.84 15.94
N THR A 177 3.76 -36.04 16.94
CA THR A 177 3.08 -36.57 18.14
C THR A 177 1.60 -36.84 17.91
N SER A 178 0.94 -36.07 17.04
CA SER A 178 -0.51 -36.04 16.97
C SER A 178 -1.09 -36.65 15.69
N GLY A 179 -0.27 -36.92 14.66
CA GLY A 179 -0.73 -37.48 13.38
C GLY A 179 -1.75 -36.61 12.65
N LEU A 180 -1.88 -35.33 13.04
CA LEU A 180 -2.90 -34.40 12.57
C LEU A 180 -2.59 -33.92 11.15
N LYS A 181 -3.08 -34.66 10.14
CA LYS A 181 -3.21 -34.15 8.78
C LYS A 181 -4.22 -32.99 8.77
N GLY A 182 -3.88 -31.91 8.08
CA GLY A 182 -4.75 -30.73 7.94
C GLY A 182 -4.53 -29.63 8.99
N LEU A 183 -3.48 -29.72 9.82
CA LEU A 183 -3.15 -28.66 10.77
C LEU A 183 -2.58 -27.44 10.03
N SER A 184 -3.26 -26.31 10.17
CA SER A 184 -2.78 -25.00 9.74
C SER A 184 -2.55 -24.10 10.95
N ARG A 185 -1.37 -23.48 11.04
CA ARG A 185 -1.07 -22.50 12.10
C ARG A 185 -0.46 -21.23 11.53
N SER A 186 -1.16 -20.13 11.72
CA SER A 186 -0.73 -18.80 11.31
C SER A 186 0.15 -18.13 12.36
N PHE A 187 1.14 -17.40 11.88
CA PHE A 187 1.99 -16.47 12.61
C PHE A 187 1.82 -15.09 11.96
N ALA A 188 2.49 -14.07 12.49
CA ALA A 188 2.34 -12.69 12.01
C ALA A 188 2.54 -12.54 10.49
N ASP A 189 3.64 -13.07 9.94
CA ASP A 189 4.03 -12.83 8.53
C ASP A 189 3.90 -14.07 7.62
N TYR A 190 3.58 -15.23 8.20
CA TYR A 190 3.52 -16.51 7.47
C TYR A 190 2.67 -17.53 8.21
N GLN A 191 2.32 -18.60 7.53
CA GLN A 191 1.54 -19.72 8.05
C GLN A 191 2.25 -21.03 7.73
N PHE A 192 2.23 -21.98 8.65
CA PHE A 192 2.61 -23.36 8.35
C PHE A 192 1.36 -24.20 8.09
N ASP A 193 1.44 -25.03 7.06
CA ASP A 193 0.38 -25.92 6.61
C ASP A 193 0.92 -27.34 6.55
N VAL A 194 0.29 -28.23 7.32
CA VAL A 194 0.65 -29.64 7.46
C VAL A 194 -0.36 -30.46 6.65
N SER A 195 0.03 -30.77 5.41
CA SER A 195 -0.69 -31.72 4.56
C SER A 195 0.07 -33.06 4.57
N ASP A 196 0.50 -33.57 3.41
CA ASP A 196 1.41 -34.71 3.35
C ASP A 196 2.86 -34.30 3.68
N GLU A 197 3.23 -33.06 3.36
CA GLU A 197 4.49 -32.43 3.75
C GLU A 197 4.23 -31.09 4.45
N LEU A 198 5.20 -30.66 5.27
CA LEU A 198 5.18 -29.34 5.87
C LEU A 198 5.46 -28.27 4.81
N LYS A 199 4.53 -27.34 4.65
CA LYS A 199 4.59 -26.21 3.72
C LYS A 199 4.50 -24.89 4.50
N VAL A 200 5.14 -23.86 3.96
CA VAL A 200 5.00 -22.47 4.44
C VAL A 200 4.20 -21.67 3.43
N VAL A 201 3.27 -20.87 3.92
CA VAL A 201 2.47 -19.91 3.16
C VAL A 201 2.84 -18.51 3.61
N PHE A 202 3.15 -17.62 2.68
CA PHE A 202 3.42 -16.21 2.94
C PHE A 202 2.93 -15.36 1.77
N GLU A 203 2.78 -14.06 1.97
CA GLU A 203 2.32 -13.15 0.92
C GLU A 203 3.47 -12.67 0.04
N CYS A 204 3.24 -12.63 -1.27
CA CYS A 204 4.19 -12.03 -2.20
C CYS A 204 4.38 -10.55 -1.84
N PRO A 205 5.61 -10.07 -1.57
CA PRO A 205 5.85 -8.68 -1.16
C PRO A 205 5.65 -7.67 -2.30
N VAL A 206 5.18 -8.10 -3.48
CA VAL A 206 4.85 -7.24 -4.62
C VAL A 206 3.34 -7.11 -4.77
N CYS A 207 2.62 -8.24 -4.93
CA CYS A 207 1.20 -8.26 -5.25
C CYS A 207 0.31 -8.91 -4.18
N SER A 208 0.86 -9.24 -3.01
CA SER A 208 0.17 -9.90 -1.88
C SER A 208 -0.44 -11.27 -2.18
N GLN A 209 -0.22 -11.82 -3.38
CA GLN A 209 -0.60 -13.20 -3.70
C GLN A 209 0.02 -14.17 -2.69
N LYS A 210 -0.81 -15.04 -2.09
CA LYS A 210 -0.33 -16.10 -1.19
C LYS A 210 0.52 -17.10 -1.97
N LEU A 211 1.76 -17.28 -1.54
CA LEU A 211 2.73 -18.23 -2.07
C LEU A 211 2.89 -19.38 -1.08
N ARG A 212 2.65 -20.61 -1.56
CA ARG A 212 2.80 -21.84 -0.78
C ARG A 212 4.03 -22.60 -1.25
N LEU A 213 5.02 -22.73 -0.37
CA LEU A 213 6.30 -23.38 -0.67
C LEU A 213 6.55 -24.59 0.23
N PRO A 214 7.26 -25.62 -0.24
CA PRO A 214 7.72 -26.69 0.62
C PRO A 214 8.80 -26.16 1.58
N VAL A 215 8.85 -26.70 2.78
CA VAL A 215 9.82 -26.29 3.80
C VAL A 215 11.17 -27.01 3.58
N LYS A 216 12.07 -26.39 2.81
CA LYS A 216 13.43 -26.87 2.47
C LYS A 216 14.51 -25.79 2.71
N LYS A 217 15.79 -26.17 2.85
CA LYS A 217 16.88 -25.24 3.22
C LYS A 217 16.89 -23.92 2.42
N ASN A 218 17.02 -23.96 1.10
CA ASN A 218 17.02 -22.77 0.23
C ASN A 218 16.17 -23.05 -1.01
N ILE A 219 15.32 -22.12 -1.39
CA ILE A 219 14.43 -22.21 -2.56
C ILE A 219 14.38 -20.85 -3.26
N GLN A 220 14.35 -20.84 -4.58
CA GLN A 220 13.95 -19.68 -5.35
C GLN A 220 12.45 -19.77 -5.65
N ALA A 221 11.68 -18.84 -5.10
CA ALA A 221 10.23 -18.77 -5.28
C ALA A 221 9.90 -17.78 -6.39
N ARG A 222 8.99 -18.13 -7.29
CA ARG A 222 8.46 -17.23 -8.32
C ARG A 222 6.95 -17.07 -8.15
N CYS A 223 6.49 -15.84 -8.01
CA CYS A 223 5.06 -15.54 -7.98
C CYS A 223 4.48 -15.72 -9.39
N ARG A 224 3.40 -16.50 -9.54
CA ARG A 224 2.76 -16.72 -10.85
C ARG A 224 1.90 -15.55 -11.31
N VAL A 225 1.53 -14.65 -10.39
CA VAL A 225 0.73 -13.45 -10.70
C VAL A 225 1.65 -12.33 -11.21
N CYS A 226 2.52 -11.80 -10.36
CA CYS A 226 3.40 -10.68 -10.72
C CYS A 226 4.75 -11.09 -11.34
N GLN A 227 5.01 -12.40 -11.50
CA GLN A 227 6.25 -12.96 -12.06
C GLN A 227 7.55 -12.67 -11.29
N SER A 228 7.48 -11.92 -10.19
CA SER A 228 8.64 -11.61 -9.35
C SER A 228 9.23 -12.85 -8.71
N SER A 229 10.56 -12.86 -8.60
CA SER A 229 11.33 -13.96 -8.02
C SER A 229 11.98 -13.56 -6.70
N PHE A 230 12.00 -14.49 -5.74
CA PHE A 230 12.47 -14.26 -4.37
C PHE A 230 13.36 -15.41 -3.91
N GLU A 231 14.44 -15.08 -3.20
CA GLU A 231 15.23 -16.08 -2.49
C GLU A 231 14.60 -16.35 -1.12
N CYS A 232 14.25 -17.60 -0.86
CA CYS A 232 13.63 -18.05 0.37
C CYS A 232 14.55 -19.03 1.11
N LYS A 233 14.58 -18.92 2.44
CA LYS A 233 15.24 -19.86 3.35
C LYS A 233 14.18 -20.48 4.26
N THR A 234 13.59 -21.60 3.81
CA THR A 234 12.42 -22.22 4.45
C THR A 234 12.75 -23.32 5.46
#